data_AF-A0A1W1HSG8-F1
#
_entry.id   AF-A0A1W1HSG8-F1
#
_cell.length_a   1.000
_cell.length_b   1.000
_cell.length_c   1.000
_cell.angle_alpha   90.00
_cell.angle_beta   90.00
_cell.angle_gamma   90.00
#
_symmetry.space_group_name_H-M   'P 1'
#
loop_
_entity.id
_entity.type
_entity.pdbx_description
1 polymer ?
#
loop_
_entity_poly.entity_id
_entity_poly.type
_entity_poly.pdbx_seq_one_letter_code
_entity_poly.pdbx_strand_id
1 'polypeptide(L)'
;MRIKLKKGTPQWFKWKLSFLGEPAPINPMALFAGNMWSYFDPGSPNERYENFIRKGRHPLSTFLDSMLLYDKVIVPTHDFMSVVILISVFGEDGVAELIENNAVSFVRVKGALAYIGNGGGLASYDILHDQTRPVDQFADDDSTLEWALNGLSTKPRRVNLSRMILENTQTFPMEKMVSLIREESYKDILDGPYLRTAFSLRNTSLDHLFGVEPNQFRCGEIQTFEERDEIDSVLRIARANLEMLLALQTGCTDTATGTPVGHVLKAKQQRGSARSSPFERFGSLKEITEVPDIASYVIDASIPDRPARLHDILIKRGTRDAVQFRAWFHEKCRDSPHVIAKEYGRLMHDIPFVSTHKGKTLRLLATTMAGVYDPALGLVTSIADSFLVDLVRKRNPKYFIEDLRQINN
;
A
#
# COMPACT_ATOMS: atom_id res chain seq x y z
N MET A 1 11.61 3.21 42.34
CA MET A 1 10.96 4.13 41.38
C MET A 1 10.28 3.30 40.30
N ARG A 2 8.93 3.16 40.34
CA ARG A 2 8.16 2.35 39.37
C ARG A 2 7.63 3.27 38.28
N ILE A 3 8.17 3.17 37.07
CA ILE A 3 7.67 3.89 35.90
C ILE A 3 6.64 2.99 35.20
N LYS A 4 5.36 3.39 35.24
CA LYS A 4 4.31 2.87 34.35
C LYS A 4 4.42 3.60 33.02
N LEU A 5 4.81 2.90 31.95
CA LEU A 5 4.72 3.44 30.59
C LEU A 5 3.32 3.18 30.02
N LYS A 6 2.64 4.26 29.60
CA LYS A 6 1.40 4.25 28.81
C LYS A 6 1.60 3.44 27.51
N LYS A 7 0.52 2.82 27.01
CA LYS A 7 0.42 2.20 25.67
C LYS A 7 1.12 3.08 24.62
N GLY A 8 2.24 2.60 24.10
CA GLY A 8 3.06 3.31 23.13
C GLY A 8 4.21 2.43 22.62
N THR A 9 4.64 2.70 21.40
CA THR A 9 5.71 2.02 20.66
C THR A 9 6.96 1.75 21.53
N PRO A 10 7.60 0.57 21.44
CA PRO A 10 8.73 0.21 22.29
C PRO A 10 9.87 1.24 22.22
N GLN A 11 10.50 1.57 23.35
CA GLN A 11 11.57 2.59 23.41
C GLN A 11 12.74 2.28 22.47
N TRP A 12 13.19 1.02 22.37
CA TRP A 12 14.28 0.62 21.48
C TRP A 12 13.97 0.90 19.99
N PHE A 13 12.70 0.79 19.62
CA PHE A 13 12.23 1.08 18.27
C PHE A 13 12.20 2.59 18.01
N LYS A 14 11.80 3.41 18.99
CA LYS A 14 11.88 4.88 18.88
C LYS A 14 13.33 5.38 18.70
N TRP A 15 14.29 4.80 19.42
CA TRP A 15 15.72 5.11 19.25
C TRP A 15 16.24 4.78 17.85
N LYS A 16 15.74 3.71 17.23
CA LYS A 16 16.06 3.32 15.85
C LYS A 16 15.24 4.04 14.78
N LEU A 17 14.31 4.93 15.13
CA LEU A 17 13.58 5.73 14.14
C LEU A 17 13.97 7.20 14.19
N SER A 18 14.72 7.64 15.21
CA SER A 18 15.12 9.03 15.40
C SER A 18 15.87 9.63 14.19
N PHE A 19 16.55 8.79 13.41
CA PHE A 19 17.27 9.20 12.20
C PHE A 19 16.39 9.37 10.95
N LEU A 20 15.13 8.91 10.98
CA LEU A 20 14.12 9.13 9.95
C LEU A 20 13.20 10.32 10.25
N GLY A 21 13.39 10.98 11.40
CA GLY A 21 12.47 11.99 11.93
C GLY A 21 11.38 11.38 12.82
N GLU A 22 10.54 12.23 13.39
CA GLU A 22 9.35 11.73 14.10
C GLU A 22 8.33 11.20 13.07
N PRO A 23 7.74 10.01 13.29
CA PRO A 23 6.68 9.51 12.44
C PRO A 23 5.55 10.53 12.33
N ALA A 24 4.93 10.62 11.15
CA ALA A 24 3.78 11.48 10.95
C ALA A 24 2.66 11.15 11.97
N PRO A 25 1.85 12.14 12.38
CA PRO A 25 0.67 11.89 13.20
C PRO A 25 -0.19 10.81 12.55
N ILE A 26 -0.66 9.87 13.37
CA ILE A 26 -1.46 8.75 12.88
C ILE A 26 -2.71 9.31 12.20
N ASN A 27 -2.85 9.05 10.91
CA ASN A 27 -4.08 9.27 10.18
C ASN A 27 -4.68 7.91 9.85
N PRO A 28 -5.66 7.44 10.64
CA PRO A 28 -6.14 6.10 10.49
C PRO A 28 -7.21 5.99 9.38
N MET A 29 -7.38 7.05 8.60
CA MET A 29 -8.09 7.09 7.32
C MET A 29 -7.10 7.32 6.16
N ALA A 30 -5.81 7.05 6.35
CA ALA A 30 -4.81 7.02 5.29
C ALA A 30 -4.38 5.58 4.96
N LEU A 31 -4.26 5.28 3.66
CA LEU A 31 -3.82 4.00 3.13
C LEU A 31 -2.44 4.11 2.48
N PHE A 32 -1.54 3.17 2.76
CA PHE A 32 -0.29 3.01 2.02
C PHE A 32 -0.49 2.06 0.82
N ALA A 33 -0.40 2.57 -0.40
CA ALA A 33 -0.64 1.82 -1.63
C ALA A 33 0.64 1.12 -2.16
N GLY A 34 1.18 0.17 -1.40
CA GLY A 34 2.36 -0.63 -1.78
C GLY A 34 2.19 -1.40 -3.10
N ASN A 35 0.96 -1.79 -3.47
CA ASN A 35 0.66 -2.41 -4.76
C ASN A 35 0.80 -1.46 -5.96
N MET A 36 0.84 -0.14 -5.74
CA MET A 36 1.16 0.86 -6.76
C MET A 36 2.68 1.09 -6.89
N TRP A 37 3.49 0.42 -6.08
CA TRP A 37 4.94 0.55 -6.14
C TRP A 37 5.50 -0.20 -7.35
N SER A 38 5.90 0.54 -8.38
CA SER A 38 6.81 0.01 -9.40
C SER A 38 8.22 -0.08 -8.79
N TYR A 39 8.54 -1.20 -8.16
CA TYR A 39 9.84 -1.40 -7.54
C TYR A 39 10.98 -1.21 -8.54
N PHE A 40 12.07 -0.61 -8.06
CA PHE A 40 13.25 -0.40 -8.87
C PHE A 40 13.97 -1.73 -9.10
N ASP A 41 14.23 -2.01 -10.37
CA ASP A 41 15.27 -2.91 -10.85
C ASP A 41 16.16 -2.14 -11.85
N PRO A 42 17.41 -2.58 -12.07
CA PRO A 42 18.35 -1.97 -13.01
C PRO A 42 18.02 -2.29 -14.48
N GLY A 43 16.92 -2.98 -14.75
CA GLY A 43 16.43 -3.25 -16.09
C GLY A 43 15.87 -1.99 -16.76
N SER A 44 15.29 -2.18 -17.94
CA SER A 44 14.75 -1.07 -18.74
C SER A 44 13.57 -0.40 -18.03
N PRO A 45 13.59 0.93 -17.80
CA PRO A 45 12.45 1.66 -17.25
C PRO A 45 11.15 1.45 -18.04
N ASN A 46 11.26 1.29 -19.36
CA ASN A 46 10.13 1.01 -20.25
C ASN A 46 9.56 -0.39 -20.00
N GLU A 47 10.42 -1.40 -19.83
CA GLU A 47 9.97 -2.77 -19.52
C GLU A 47 9.27 -2.81 -18.16
N ARG A 48 9.79 -2.10 -17.15
CA ARG A 48 9.12 -1.98 -15.85
C ARG A 48 7.76 -1.30 -15.96
N TYR A 49 7.69 -0.21 -16.72
CA TYR A 49 6.44 0.49 -17.00
C TYR A 49 5.42 -0.44 -17.69
N GLU A 50 5.81 -1.11 -18.78
CA GLU A 50 4.97 -2.05 -19.51
C GLU A 50 4.53 -3.23 -18.64
N ASN A 51 5.44 -3.78 -17.85
CA ASN A 51 5.15 -4.85 -16.90
C ASN A 51 4.13 -4.43 -15.86
N PHE A 52 4.23 -3.19 -15.35
CA PHE A 52 3.22 -2.63 -14.46
C PHE A 52 1.88 -2.50 -15.18
N ILE A 53 1.82 -1.81 -16.32
CA ILE A 53 0.57 -1.56 -17.05
C ILE A 53 -0.14 -2.87 -17.45
N ARG A 54 0.61 -3.86 -17.94
CA ARG A 54 0.08 -5.18 -18.34
C ARG A 54 -0.68 -5.89 -17.21
N LYS A 55 -0.24 -5.71 -15.97
CA LYS A 55 -0.88 -6.29 -14.77
C LYS A 55 -1.63 -5.24 -13.93
N GLY A 56 -1.64 -3.99 -14.41
CA GLY A 56 -1.92 -2.79 -13.63
C GLY A 56 -3.38 -2.52 -13.37
N ARG A 57 -4.31 -3.16 -14.11
CA ARG A 57 -5.76 -2.98 -13.91
C ARG A 57 -6.14 -3.22 -12.46
N HIS A 58 -5.60 -4.27 -11.84
CA HIS A 58 -5.92 -4.57 -10.46
C HIS A 58 -5.35 -3.53 -9.47
N PRO A 59 -4.03 -3.23 -9.42
CA PRO A 59 -3.50 -2.15 -8.59
C PRO A 59 -4.23 -0.82 -8.76
N LEU A 60 -4.50 -0.41 -10.01
CA LEU A 60 -5.19 0.85 -10.32
C LEU A 60 -6.65 0.85 -9.84
N SER A 61 -7.35 -0.28 -9.96
CA SER A 61 -8.72 -0.39 -9.43
C SER A 61 -8.73 -0.27 -7.91
N THR A 62 -7.82 -0.98 -7.24
CA THR A 62 -7.69 -0.88 -5.78
C THR A 62 -7.29 0.53 -5.34
N PHE A 63 -6.44 1.21 -6.09
CA PHE A 63 -6.09 2.62 -5.84
C PHE A 63 -7.31 3.54 -5.90
N LEU A 64 -8.15 3.42 -6.94
CA LEU A 64 -9.38 4.22 -7.08
C LEU A 64 -10.42 3.88 -5.99
N ASP A 65 -10.63 2.60 -5.72
CA ASP A 65 -11.54 2.14 -4.64
C ASP A 65 -11.09 2.71 -3.28
N SER A 66 -9.78 2.75 -3.05
CA SER A 66 -9.21 3.29 -1.82
C SER A 66 -9.51 4.77 -1.63
N MET A 67 -9.65 5.56 -2.70
CA MET A 67 -10.02 6.97 -2.55
C MET A 67 -11.41 7.16 -1.95
N LEU A 68 -12.31 6.20 -2.10
CA LEU A 68 -13.66 6.26 -1.52
C LEU A 68 -13.66 5.93 -0.02
N LEU A 69 -12.76 5.05 0.40
CA LEU A 69 -12.70 4.53 1.76
C LEU A 69 -11.71 5.30 2.64
N TYR A 70 -10.76 6.00 2.05
CA TYR A 70 -9.68 6.70 2.73
C TYR A 70 -9.68 8.19 2.40
N ASP A 71 -9.31 9.00 3.38
CA ASP A 71 -9.06 10.42 3.19
C ASP A 71 -7.76 10.66 2.43
N LYS A 72 -6.79 9.75 2.49
CA LYS A 72 -5.53 9.93 1.77
C LYS A 72 -4.94 8.59 1.35
N VAL A 73 -4.45 8.52 0.12
CA VAL A 73 -3.73 7.37 -0.41
C VAL A 73 -2.28 7.77 -0.65
N ILE A 74 -1.35 7.07 -0.01
CA ILE A 74 0.09 7.36 -0.07
C ILE A 74 0.73 6.37 -1.04
N VAL A 75 1.29 6.88 -2.13
CA VAL A 75 1.85 6.07 -3.22
C VAL A 75 3.38 6.05 -3.11
N PRO A 76 3.99 4.89 -2.88
CA PRO A 76 5.45 4.78 -2.82
C PRO A 76 6.09 4.79 -4.20
N THR A 77 7.34 5.25 -4.24
CA THR A 77 8.17 5.26 -5.45
C THR A 77 9.65 5.22 -5.11
N HIS A 78 10.48 4.78 -6.05
CA HIS A 78 11.93 4.97 -5.98
C HIS A 78 12.37 6.15 -6.85
N ASP A 79 11.93 6.14 -8.10
CA ASP A 79 12.40 7.01 -9.17
C ASP A 79 11.24 7.71 -9.88
N PHE A 80 10.18 8.02 -9.13
CA PHE A 80 8.93 8.61 -9.64
C PHE A 80 8.20 7.80 -10.74
N MET A 81 8.57 6.54 -11.01
CA MET A 81 7.84 5.69 -11.96
C MET A 81 6.35 5.52 -11.60
N SER A 82 6.00 5.43 -10.32
CA SER A 82 4.60 5.40 -9.88
C SER A 82 3.84 6.68 -10.28
N VAL A 83 4.51 7.84 -10.31
CA VAL A 83 3.93 9.10 -10.78
C VAL A 83 3.73 9.07 -12.29
N VAL A 84 4.74 8.60 -13.03
CA VAL A 84 4.66 8.42 -14.50
C VAL A 84 3.46 7.55 -14.85
N ILE A 85 3.29 6.41 -14.17
CA ILE A 85 2.13 5.52 -14.32
C ILE A 85 0.82 6.28 -14.11
N LEU A 86 0.69 7.04 -13.01
CA LEU A 86 -0.52 7.80 -12.73
C LEU A 86 -0.80 8.86 -13.80
N ILE A 87 0.21 9.56 -14.30
CA ILE A 87 0.06 10.54 -15.38
C ILE A 87 -0.36 9.84 -16.68
N SER A 88 0.23 8.68 -17.00
CA SER A 88 -0.15 7.91 -18.19
C SER A 88 -1.58 7.38 -18.13
N VAL A 89 -2.08 7.06 -16.93
CA VAL A 89 -3.45 6.56 -16.75
C VAL A 89 -4.47 7.68 -16.65
N PHE A 90 -4.23 8.72 -15.85
CA PHE A 90 -5.22 9.73 -15.51
C PHE A 90 -5.00 11.08 -16.20
N GLY A 91 -3.90 11.25 -16.93
CA GLY A 91 -3.47 12.55 -17.44
C GLY A 91 -2.85 13.43 -16.35
N GLU A 92 -2.13 14.47 -16.77
CA GLU A 92 -1.52 15.43 -15.84
C GLU A 92 -2.55 16.17 -14.98
N ASP A 93 -3.70 16.53 -15.56
CA ASP A 93 -4.77 17.18 -14.82
C ASP A 93 -5.43 16.25 -13.81
N GLY A 94 -5.61 14.97 -14.14
CA GLY A 94 -6.10 13.99 -13.18
C GLY A 94 -5.18 13.84 -11.98
N VAL A 95 -3.85 13.80 -12.19
CA VAL A 95 -2.89 13.77 -11.09
C VAL A 95 -2.90 15.07 -10.27
N ALA A 96 -3.01 16.22 -10.94
CA ALA A 96 -3.13 17.50 -10.26
C ALA A 96 -4.38 17.57 -9.37
N GLU A 97 -5.54 17.13 -9.87
CA GLU A 97 -6.80 17.05 -9.12
C GLU A 97 -6.66 16.19 -7.85
N LEU A 98 -5.98 15.05 -7.95
CA LEU A 98 -5.72 14.17 -6.80
C LEU A 98 -4.90 14.86 -5.71
N ILE A 99 -3.88 15.62 -6.11
CA ILE A 99 -3.00 16.36 -5.20
C ILE A 99 -3.75 17.54 -4.57
N GLU A 100 -4.46 18.33 -5.39
CA GLU A 100 -5.19 19.53 -4.95
C GLU A 100 -6.31 19.20 -3.97
N ASN A 101 -6.97 18.05 -4.14
CA ASN A 101 -7.98 17.53 -3.22
C ASN A 101 -7.39 16.77 -2.01
N ASN A 102 -6.06 16.82 -1.83
CA ASN A 102 -5.31 16.11 -0.78
C ASN A 102 -5.65 14.61 -0.72
N ALA A 103 -6.07 14.02 -1.85
CA ALA A 103 -6.45 12.62 -1.95
C ALA A 103 -5.21 11.73 -2.10
N VAL A 104 -4.13 12.24 -2.68
CA VAL A 104 -2.88 11.52 -2.90
C VAL A 104 -1.68 12.29 -2.38
N SER A 105 -0.70 11.57 -1.84
CA SER A 105 0.68 12.02 -1.69
C SER A 105 1.65 10.91 -2.04
N PHE A 106 2.93 11.26 -2.17
CA PHE A 106 3.97 10.32 -2.54
C PHE A 106 4.97 10.13 -1.42
N VAL A 107 5.57 8.95 -1.40
CA VAL A 107 6.72 8.67 -0.55
C VAL A 107 7.83 8.08 -1.39
N ARG A 108 8.94 8.81 -1.51
CA ARG A 108 10.09 8.36 -2.27
C ARG A 108 11.05 7.62 -1.35
N VAL A 109 11.56 6.50 -1.83
CA VAL A 109 12.72 5.84 -1.24
C VAL A 109 13.94 6.09 -2.12
N LYS A 110 14.86 6.93 -1.63
CA LYS A 110 16.12 7.23 -2.33
C LYS A 110 17.11 6.09 -2.06
N GLY A 111 17.58 5.44 -3.11
CA GLY A 111 18.32 4.18 -2.98
C GLY A 111 17.41 2.96 -3.10
N ALA A 112 18.02 1.78 -3.24
CA ALA A 112 17.30 0.54 -3.45
C ALA A 112 17.81 -0.58 -2.52
N LEU A 113 16.99 -1.60 -2.31
CA LEU A 113 17.29 -2.76 -1.48
C LEU A 113 17.76 -3.93 -2.35
N ALA A 114 18.88 -4.53 -1.99
CA ALA A 114 19.43 -5.72 -2.64
C ALA A 114 19.91 -6.75 -1.63
N TYR A 115 20.19 -7.95 -2.16
CA TYR A 115 20.97 -8.98 -1.52
C TYR A 115 22.36 -9.01 -2.15
N ILE A 116 23.41 -8.83 -1.34
CA ILE A 116 24.81 -8.81 -1.79
C ILE A 116 25.46 -10.15 -1.47
N GLY A 117 26.20 -10.71 -2.43
CA GLY A 117 26.94 -11.95 -2.25
C GLY A 117 28.08 -11.85 -1.22
N ASN A 118 28.79 -12.96 -1.00
CA ASN A 118 29.98 -13.02 -0.14
C ASN A 118 29.78 -12.56 1.31
N GLY A 119 28.68 -12.98 1.96
CA GLY A 119 28.39 -12.59 3.35
C GLY A 119 27.77 -11.20 3.50
N GLY A 120 27.51 -10.51 2.38
CA GLY A 120 26.93 -9.17 2.38
C GLY A 120 25.48 -9.15 2.85
N GLY A 121 24.65 -10.11 2.44
CA GLY A 121 23.25 -10.21 2.86
C GLY A 121 22.39 -9.05 2.37
N LEU A 122 21.31 -8.71 3.10
CA LEU A 122 20.48 -7.54 2.78
C LEU A 122 21.26 -6.23 2.98
N ALA A 123 21.31 -5.40 1.94
CA ALA A 123 21.99 -4.10 1.96
C ALA A 123 21.30 -3.08 1.04
N SER A 124 21.59 -1.80 1.29
CA SER A 124 21.21 -0.70 0.40
C SER A 124 22.23 -0.58 -0.72
N TYR A 125 21.79 -0.16 -1.89
CA TYR A 125 22.67 0.20 -2.99
C TYR A 125 22.13 1.41 -3.74
N ASP A 126 23.07 2.13 -4.36
CA ASP A 126 22.85 3.18 -5.33
C ASP A 126 23.65 2.85 -6.60
N ILE A 127 23.15 3.28 -7.76
CA ILE A 127 23.90 3.19 -9.01
C ILE A 127 24.50 4.56 -9.31
N LEU A 128 25.77 4.56 -9.68
CA LEU A 128 26.52 5.78 -9.99
C LEU A 128 26.96 5.78 -11.46
N HIS A 129 26.96 6.94 -12.12
CA HIS A 129 27.53 7.14 -13.46
C HIS A 129 29.06 7.03 -13.43
N ASP A 130 29.67 7.56 -12.37
CA ASP A 130 31.09 7.49 -12.06
C ASP A 130 31.25 7.23 -10.55
N GLN A 131 32.45 7.31 -9.99
CA GLN A 131 32.65 7.00 -8.56
C GLN A 131 31.94 7.98 -7.59
N THR A 132 31.34 9.08 -8.05
CA THR A 132 30.81 10.14 -7.18
C THR A 132 29.40 10.60 -7.54
N ARG A 133 28.96 10.48 -8.80
CA ARG A 133 27.67 11.00 -9.26
C ARG A 133 26.63 9.87 -9.41
N PRO A 134 25.48 9.93 -8.69
CA PRO A 134 24.40 8.98 -8.89
C PRO A 134 23.79 9.11 -10.28
N VAL A 135 23.30 7.99 -10.83
CA VAL A 135 22.41 8.02 -12.00
C VAL A 135 21.10 8.71 -11.63
N ASP A 136 20.38 9.24 -12.62
CA ASP A 136 19.23 10.12 -12.39
C ASP A 136 18.14 9.50 -11.49
N GLN A 137 17.94 8.18 -11.54
CA GLN A 137 16.99 7.46 -10.67
C GLN A 137 17.33 7.55 -9.17
N PHE A 138 18.62 7.72 -8.85
CA PHE A 138 19.17 7.79 -7.50
C PHE A 138 19.61 9.22 -7.12
N ALA A 139 19.41 10.21 -7.99
CA ALA A 139 19.73 11.61 -7.74
C ALA A 139 18.79 12.25 -6.68
N ASP A 140 18.91 13.56 -6.46
CA ASP A 140 17.95 14.35 -5.68
C ASP A 140 16.53 14.34 -6.32
N ASP A 141 15.54 14.78 -5.54
CA ASP A 141 14.12 14.65 -5.92
C ASP A 141 13.78 15.42 -7.20
N ASP A 142 14.29 16.63 -7.36
CA ASP A 142 14.11 17.46 -8.55
C ASP A 142 14.66 16.76 -9.80
N SER A 143 15.92 16.33 -9.75
CA SER A 143 16.60 15.68 -10.86
C SER A 143 15.93 14.35 -11.26
N THR A 144 15.56 13.54 -10.26
CA THR A 144 14.89 12.26 -10.52
C THR A 144 13.48 12.46 -11.08
N LEU A 145 12.73 13.45 -10.59
CA LEU A 145 11.40 13.74 -11.13
C LEU A 145 11.49 14.27 -12.56
N GLU A 146 12.42 15.18 -12.84
CA GLU A 146 12.66 15.67 -14.19
C GLU A 146 13.00 14.52 -15.15
N TRP A 147 13.90 13.63 -14.75
CA TRP A 147 14.23 12.42 -15.52
C TRP A 147 12.98 11.57 -15.80
N ALA A 148 12.18 11.30 -14.78
CA ALA A 148 10.99 10.46 -14.90
C ALA A 148 9.94 11.08 -15.86
N LEU A 149 9.69 12.39 -15.73
CA LEU A 149 8.74 13.11 -16.59
C LEU A 149 9.25 13.26 -18.03
N ASN A 150 10.57 13.35 -18.23
CA ASN A 150 11.18 13.34 -19.56
C ASN A 150 11.05 11.98 -20.26
N GLY A 151 10.79 10.90 -19.52
CA GLY A 151 10.49 9.57 -20.06
C GLY A 151 9.09 9.42 -20.65
N LEU A 152 8.17 10.36 -20.39
CA LEU A 152 6.83 10.34 -20.99
C LEU A 152 6.88 10.69 -22.48
N SER A 153 6.08 9.97 -23.29
CA SER A 153 5.96 10.24 -24.74
C SER A 153 5.46 11.67 -25.03
N THR A 154 4.63 12.20 -24.14
CA THR A 154 4.13 13.57 -24.18
C THR A 154 4.50 14.25 -22.88
N LYS A 155 5.31 15.32 -22.96
CA LYS A 155 5.68 16.08 -21.75
C LYS A 155 4.46 16.74 -21.13
N PRO A 156 4.34 16.74 -19.78
CA PRO A 156 3.34 17.52 -19.08
C PRO A 156 3.41 18.99 -19.49
N ARG A 157 2.26 19.62 -19.74
CA ARG A 157 2.13 21.04 -20.10
C ARG A 157 1.86 21.91 -18.88
N ARG A 158 1.35 21.33 -17.79
CA ARG A 158 1.01 22.04 -16.57
C ARG A 158 2.27 22.51 -15.84
N VAL A 159 2.51 23.82 -15.88
CA VAL A 159 3.75 24.48 -15.43
C VAL A 159 4.10 24.17 -13.97
N ASN A 160 3.10 24.01 -13.09
CA ASN A 160 3.31 23.77 -11.66
C ASN A 160 3.27 22.29 -11.25
N LEU A 161 3.08 21.35 -12.18
CA LEU A 161 2.89 19.93 -11.83
C LEU A 161 4.09 19.36 -11.05
N SER A 162 5.31 19.60 -11.51
CA SER A 162 6.51 19.09 -10.83
C SER A 162 6.60 19.61 -9.39
N ARG A 163 6.36 20.90 -9.20
CA ARG A 163 6.33 21.51 -7.86
C ARG A 163 5.25 20.88 -6.98
N MET A 164 4.04 20.66 -7.51
CA MET A 164 2.95 20.02 -6.77
C MET A 164 3.31 18.60 -6.32
N ILE A 165 3.95 17.82 -7.19
CA ILE A 165 4.43 16.46 -6.88
C ILE A 165 5.48 16.51 -5.77
N LEU A 166 6.51 17.36 -5.91
CA LEU A 166 7.61 17.46 -4.95
C LEU A 166 7.13 17.95 -3.58
N GLU A 167 6.27 18.97 -3.52
CA GLU A 167 5.66 19.47 -2.27
C GLU A 167 4.80 18.40 -1.57
N ASN A 168 4.30 17.42 -2.31
CA ASN A 168 3.53 16.30 -1.79
C ASN A 168 4.33 14.98 -1.75
N THR A 169 5.66 15.04 -1.86
CA THR A 169 6.54 13.88 -1.75
C THR A 169 7.37 13.96 -0.48
N GLN A 170 7.36 12.89 0.32
CA GLN A 170 8.29 12.71 1.43
C GLN A 170 9.38 11.71 1.04
N THR A 171 10.65 12.08 1.20
CA THR A 171 11.79 11.24 0.77
C THR A 171 12.52 10.62 1.97
N PHE A 172 12.71 9.29 1.92
CA PHE A 172 13.44 8.52 2.91
C PHE A 172 14.67 7.83 2.28
N PRO A 173 15.88 8.06 2.79
CA PRO A 173 17.08 7.37 2.32
C PRO A 173 17.09 5.88 2.71
N MET A 174 17.25 4.98 1.74
CA MET A 174 17.34 3.53 1.97
C MET A 174 18.52 3.16 2.86
N GLU A 175 19.65 3.85 2.71
CA GLU A 175 20.85 3.69 3.55
C GLU A 175 20.55 3.80 5.05
N LYS A 176 19.60 4.66 5.43
CA LYS A 176 19.19 4.86 6.83
C LYS A 176 18.25 3.76 7.30
N MET A 177 17.45 3.18 6.41
CA MET A 177 16.44 2.17 6.75
C MET A 177 16.99 0.74 6.73
N VAL A 178 18.00 0.44 5.91
CA VAL A 178 18.34 -0.94 5.56
C VAL A 178 18.81 -1.78 6.74
N SER A 179 19.52 -1.21 7.70
CA SER A 179 19.97 -1.92 8.91
C SER A 179 18.78 -2.43 9.73
N LEU A 180 17.77 -1.58 9.91
CA LEU A 180 16.52 -1.94 10.59
C LEU A 180 15.74 -2.99 9.79
N ILE A 181 15.62 -2.81 8.47
CA ILE A 181 14.91 -3.77 7.61
C ILE A 181 15.60 -5.14 7.63
N ARG A 182 16.93 -5.19 7.52
CA ARG A 182 17.71 -6.42 7.62
C ARG A 182 17.47 -7.11 8.96
N GLU A 183 17.66 -6.39 10.05
CA GLU A 183 17.52 -6.95 11.40
C GLU A 183 16.11 -7.50 11.64
N GLU A 184 15.06 -6.72 11.34
CA GLU A 184 13.68 -7.16 11.51
C GLU A 184 13.34 -8.36 10.63
N SER A 185 13.78 -8.37 9.37
CA SER A 185 13.51 -9.47 8.44
C SER A 185 14.20 -10.75 8.87
N TYR A 186 15.46 -10.66 9.29
CA TYR A 186 16.22 -11.84 9.75
C TYR A 186 15.64 -12.38 11.04
N LYS A 187 15.29 -11.49 11.95
CA LYS A 187 14.56 -11.83 13.18
C LYS A 187 13.23 -12.52 12.86
N ASP A 188 12.43 -12.00 11.93
CA ASP A 188 11.14 -12.60 11.55
C ASP A 188 11.30 -14.01 10.97
N ILE A 189 12.43 -14.26 10.27
CA ILE A 189 12.75 -15.55 9.66
C ILE A 189 13.34 -16.53 10.66
N LEU A 190 14.31 -16.11 11.48
CA LEU A 190 15.10 -17.02 12.31
C LEU A 190 14.45 -17.36 13.65
N ASP A 191 13.72 -16.42 14.26
CA ASP A 191 13.17 -16.60 15.61
C ASP A 191 11.83 -17.37 15.63
N GLY A 192 11.28 -17.72 14.46
CA GLY A 192 10.00 -18.43 14.35
C GLY A 192 9.95 -19.36 13.15
N PRO A 193 9.30 -20.54 13.26
CA PRO A 193 9.26 -21.50 12.16
C PRO A 193 8.34 -21.08 11.02
N TYR A 194 7.42 -20.13 11.24
CA TYR A 194 6.34 -19.87 10.27
C TYR A 194 6.81 -19.32 8.93
N LEU A 195 7.66 -18.29 8.89
CA LEU A 195 8.17 -17.78 7.60
C LEU A 195 9.07 -18.81 6.93
N ARG A 196 9.86 -19.56 7.71
CA ARG A 196 10.69 -20.64 7.17
C ARG A 196 9.87 -21.71 6.47
N THR A 197 8.75 -22.12 7.07
CA THR A 197 7.82 -23.06 6.43
C THR A 197 7.09 -22.41 5.25
N ALA A 198 6.51 -21.22 5.42
CA ALA A 198 5.69 -20.57 4.39
C ALA A 198 6.49 -20.18 3.14
N PHE A 199 7.80 -19.93 3.27
CA PHE A 199 8.71 -19.54 2.19
C PHE A 199 9.77 -20.60 1.88
N SER A 200 9.67 -21.80 2.48
CA SER A 200 10.65 -22.88 2.32
C SER A 200 12.11 -22.47 2.60
N LEU A 201 12.35 -21.55 3.55
CA LEU A 201 13.69 -21.08 3.93
C LEU A 201 14.38 -22.09 4.87
N ARG A 202 15.38 -22.78 4.35
CA ARG A 202 16.13 -23.83 5.02
C ARG A 202 17.37 -23.26 5.71
N ASN A 203 18.08 -22.33 5.08
CA ASN A 203 19.31 -21.78 5.63
C ASN A 203 19.06 -20.96 6.90
N THR A 204 20.00 -21.04 7.83
CA THR A 204 20.02 -20.25 9.07
C THR A 204 20.98 -19.07 8.99
N SER A 205 21.97 -19.13 8.10
CA SER A 205 22.84 -17.99 7.79
C SER A 205 22.27 -17.22 6.60
N LEU A 206 21.45 -16.21 6.89
CA LEU A 206 20.78 -15.41 5.87
C LEU A 206 21.74 -14.48 5.10
N ASP A 207 22.99 -14.37 5.53
CA ASP A 207 24.04 -13.59 4.86
C ASP A 207 24.82 -14.38 3.80
N HIS A 208 24.65 -15.72 3.78
CA HIS A 208 25.38 -16.63 2.90
C HIS A 208 24.43 -17.55 2.13
N LEU A 209 23.41 -16.97 1.50
CA LEU A 209 22.47 -17.72 0.67
C LEU A 209 23.08 -18.03 -0.70
N PHE A 210 22.74 -19.19 -1.24
CA PHE A 210 23.18 -19.63 -2.57
C PHE A 210 22.47 -18.82 -3.68
N GLY A 211 23.17 -18.57 -4.78
CA GLY A 211 22.60 -17.93 -5.98
C GLY A 211 23.14 -16.54 -6.32
N VAL A 212 24.08 -16.01 -5.53
CA VAL A 212 24.80 -14.75 -5.83
C VAL A 212 26.29 -14.93 -5.49
N GLU A 213 27.16 -14.73 -6.48
CA GLU A 213 28.62 -14.88 -6.32
C GLU A 213 29.27 -13.63 -5.66
N PRO A 214 30.57 -13.68 -5.29
CA PRO A 214 31.28 -12.48 -4.85
C PRO A 214 31.20 -11.34 -5.88
N ASN A 215 31.01 -10.11 -5.39
CA ASN A 215 30.81 -8.89 -6.19
C ASN A 215 29.54 -8.88 -7.07
N GLN A 216 28.63 -9.84 -6.88
CA GLN A 216 27.31 -9.78 -7.46
C GLN A 216 26.29 -9.32 -6.42
N PHE A 217 25.21 -8.74 -6.91
CA PHE A 217 24.04 -8.46 -6.11
C PHE A 217 22.78 -8.91 -6.86
N ARG A 218 21.73 -9.18 -6.10
CA ARG A 218 20.39 -9.40 -6.63
C ARG A 218 19.44 -8.38 -6.02
N CYS A 219 18.70 -7.70 -6.87
CA CYS A 219 17.53 -6.92 -6.48
C CYS A 219 16.30 -7.61 -7.06
N GLY A 220 15.22 -7.70 -6.29
CA GLY A 220 14.12 -8.59 -6.64
C GLY A 220 13.25 -8.07 -7.79
N GLU A 221 12.91 -8.94 -8.74
CA GLU A 221 11.70 -8.76 -9.53
C GLU A 221 10.48 -9.23 -8.72
N ILE A 222 9.33 -8.55 -8.86
CA ILE A 222 8.07 -9.01 -8.23
C ILE A 222 7.42 -10.14 -9.05
N GLN A 223 7.87 -10.40 -10.27
CA GLN A 223 6.92 -10.75 -11.31
C GLN A 223 7.00 -12.15 -11.90
N THR A 224 8.02 -12.95 -11.60
CA THR A 224 8.08 -14.36 -12.02
C THR A 224 7.85 -15.27 -10.81
N PHE A 225 6.81 -16.11 -10.93
CA PHE A 225 6.42 -17.10 -9.93
C PHE A 225 7.15 -18.43 -10.12
N GLU A 226 8.02 -18.50 -11.12
CA GLU A 226 8.67 -19.72 -11.56
C GLU A 226 10.08 -19.73 -10.98
N GLU A 227 10.28 -20.61 -10.00
CA GLU A 227 11.53 -20.86 -9.26
C GLU A 227 11.98 -19.74 -8.31
N ARG A 228 11.37 -19.69 -7.11
CA ARG A 228 11.82 -18.80 -6.04
C ARG A 228 12.86 -19.49 -5.17
N ASP A 229 14.08 -18.97 -5.20
CA ASP A 229 15.11 -19.36 -4.25
C ASP A 229 14.96 -18.61 -2.91
N GLU A 230 15.88 -18.88 -1.99
CA GLU A 230 15.84 -18.29 -0.65
C GLU A 230 16.18 -16.79 -0.67
N ILE A 231 16.99 -16.31 -1.62
CA ILE A 231 17.33 -14.89 -1.74
C ILE A 231 16.09 -14.08 -2.08
N ASP A 232 15.29 -14.56 -3.05
CA ASP A 232 14.06 -13.90 -3.44
C ASP A 232 13.03 -13.88 -2.31
N SER A 233 12.97 -14.97 -1.53
CA SER A 233 12.10 -15.06 -0.36
C SER A 233 12.51 -14.07 0.74
N VAL A 234 13.81 -13.95 1.04
CA VAL A 234 14.34 -12.96 1.99
C VAL A 234 14.08 -11.53 1.50
N LEU A 235 14.31 -11.23 0.22
CA LEU A 235 14.03 -9.92 -0.37
C LEU A 235 12.53 -9.56 -0.30
N ARG A 236 11.62 -10.52 -0.52
CA ARG A 236 10.17 -10.31 -0.42
C ARG A 236 9.73 -10.02 1.01
N ILE A 237 10.28 -10.72 2.00
CA ILE A 237 10.04 -10.46 3.43
C ILE A 237 10.58 -9.07 3.81
N ALA A 238 11.78 -8.73 3.33
CA ALA A 238 12.39 -7.43 3.57
C ALA A 238 11.59 -6.27 2.94
N ARG A 239 11.03 -6.47 1.75
CA ARG A 239 10.11 -5.51 1.13
C ARG A 239 8.82 -5.31 1.92
N ALA A 240 8.22 -6.39 2.42
CA ALA A 240 7.07 -6.27 3.31
C ALA A 240 7.41 -5.46 4.58
N ASN A 241 8.57 -5.70 5.20
CA ASN A 241 9.03 -4.89 6.33
C ASN A 241 9.28 -3.42 5.95
N LEU A 242 9.81 -3.16 4.74
CA LEU A 242 10.01 -1.81 4.23
C LEU A 242 8.67 -1.08 4.02
N GLU A 243 7.69 -1.72 3.39
CA GLU A 243 6.36 -1.15 3.22
C GLU A 243 5.71 -0.83 4.56
N MET A 244 5.79 -1.76 5.52
CA MET A 244 5.24 -1.56 6.87
C MET A 244 5.95 -0.41 7.60
N LEU A 245 7.27 -0.27 7.44
CA LEU A 245 8.05 0.84 8.00
C LEU A 245 7.60 2.17 7.39
N LEU A 246 7.49 2.26 6.07
CA LEU A 246 7.09 3.48 5.38
C LEU A 246 5.65 3.86 5.72
N ALA A 247 4.72 2.90 5.71
CA ALA A 247 3.35 3.12 6.15
C ALA A 247 3.28 3.69 7.57
N LEU A 248 4.12 3.19 8.50
CA LEU A 248 4.22 3.74 9.84
C LEU A 248 4.79 5.17 9.84
N GLN A 249 5.84 5.44 9.06
CA GLN A 249 6.46 6.76 8.95
C GLN A 249 5.49 7.81 8.39
N THR A 250 4.62 7.40 7.48
CA THR A 250 3.61 8.27 6.86
C THR A 250 2.28 8.27 7.61
N GLY A 251 2.21 7.65 8.80
CA GLY A 251 1.04 7.67 9.66
C GLY A 251 -0.14 6.82 9.20
N CYS A 252 0.06 5.96 8.19
CA CYS A 252 -0.95 5.03 7.69
C CYS A 252 -1.18 3.90 8.69
N THR A 253 -2.44 3.44 8.77
CA THR A 253 -2.80 2.25 9.55
C THR A 253 -3.16 1.04 8.69
N ASP A 254 -3.39 1.26 7.40
CA ASP A 254 -3.71 0.21 6.43
C ASP A 254 -2.73 0.25 5.26
N THR A 255 -2.59 -0.88 4.57
CA THR A 255 -1.82 -0.99 3.33
C THR A 255 -2.51 -1.87 2.30
N ALA A 256 -2.50 -1.43 1.05
CA ALA A 256 -2.80 -2.27 -0.11
C ALA A 256 -1.47 -2.72 -0.72
N THR A 257 -1.18 -4.02 -0.70
CA THR A 257 0.14 -4.54 -1.05
C THR A 257 0.10 -5.79 -1.92
N GLY A 258 1.13 -5.97 -2.75
CA GLY A 258 1.45 -7.25 -3.42
C GLY A 258 2.51 -8.08 -2.69
N THR A 259 3.10 -7.56 -1.62
CA THR A 259 4.13 -8.22 -0.81
C THR A 259 3.46 -9.08 0.29
N PRO A 260 4.20 -10.00 0.95
CA PRO A 260 3.60 -10.89 1.93
C PRO A 260 3.41 -10.26 3.33
N VAL A 261 2.96 -8.99 3.40
CA VAL A 261 2.89 -8.19 4.65
C VAL A 261 2.39 -8.95 5.85
N GLY A 262 1.30 -9.69 5.76
CA GLY A 262 0.76 -10.36 6.94
C GLY A 262 1.15 -11.82 7.10
N HIS A 263 1.94 -12.41 6.20
CA HIS A 263 2.81 -13.50 6.63
C HIS A 263 3.83 -12.94 7.62
N VAL A 264 4.39 -11.76 7.30
CA VAL A 264 5.30 -11.05 8.21
C VAL A 264 4.59 -10.61 9.49
N LEU A 265 3.37 -10.05 9.43
CA LEU A 265 2.59 -9.72 10.65
C LEU A 265 2.33 -10.96 11.51
N LYS A 266 1.94 -12.09 10.90
CA LYS A 266 1.72 -13.34 11.64
C LYS A 266 3.00 -13.85 12.30
N ALA A 267 4.14 -13.78 11.61
CA ALA A 267 5.44 -14.11 12.20
C ALA A 267 5.76 -13.20 13.41
N LYS A 268 5.53 -11.89 13.25
CA LYS A 268 5.68 -10.90 14.32
C LYS A 268 4.71 -11.13 15.50
N GLN A 269 3.53 -11.69 15.27
CA GLN A 269 2.60 -12.09 16.35
C GLN A 269 3.09 -13.35 17.08
N GLN A 270 3.56 -14.36 16.33
CA GLN A 270 4.00 -15.64 16.90
C GLN A 270 5.29 -15.54 17.72
N ARG A 271 6.17 -14.57 17.45
CA ARG A 271 7.38 -14.35 18.24
C ARG A 271 7.15 -13.85 19.68
N GLY A 272 5.90 -13.74 20.13
CA GLY A 272 5.60 -13.48 21.53
C GLY A 272 5.80 -12.04 21.98
N SER A 273 5.64 -11.05 21.10
CA SER A 273 5.44 -9.67 21.54
C SER A 273 4.04 -9.51 22.12
N ALA A 274 3.78 -10.03 23.33
CA ALA A 274 2.61 -9.69 24.14
C ALA A 274 2.65 -8.22 24.66
N ARG A 275 3.45 -7.36 24.01
CA ARG A 275 3.59 -5.93 24.27
C ARG A 275 3.86 -5.19 22.95
N SER A 276 2.80 -4.64 22.37
CA SER A 276 2.80 -3.48 21.48
C SER A 276 3.86 -3.52 20.38
N SER A 277 3.79 -4.47 19.45
CA SER A 277 4.40 -4.24 18.14
C SER A 277 3.72 -3.03 17.50
N PRO A 278 4.45 -2.02 16.98
CA PRO A 278 3.84 -0.89 16.25
C PRO A 278 2.96 -1.36 15.08
N PHE A 279 3.21 -2.58 14.60
CA PHE A 279 2.52 -3.23 13.50
C PHE A 279 1.23 -3.98 13.92
N GLU A 280 0.91 -4.08 15.21
CA GLU A 280 -0.37 -4.63 15.70
C GLU A 280 -1.59 -3.84 15.19
N ARG A 281 -1.35 -2.64 14.65
CA ARG A 281 -2.38 -1.71 14.18
C ARG A 281 -2.83 -1.96 12.74
N PHE A 282 -2.09 -2.77 11.97
CA PHE A 282 -2.52 -3.16 10.63
C PHE A 282 -3.72 -4.10 10.78
N GLY A 283 -4.91 -3.54 10.56
CA GLY A 283 -6.17 -4.26 10.64
C GLY A 283 -6.32 -5.21 9.45
N SER A 284 -7.00 -6.33 9.68
CA SER A 284 -7.45 -7.20 8.59
C SER A 284 -8.80 -6.69 8.08
N LEU A 285 -8.78 -5.99 6.95
CA LEU A 285 -10.00 -5.65 6.22
C LEU A 285 -10.39 -6.84 5.36
N LYS A 286 -11.54 -7.46 5.68
CA LYS A 286 -12.13 -8.49 4.84
C LYS A 286 -12.87 -7.86 3.67
N GLU A 287 -12.92 -8.62 2.58
CA GLU A 287 -13.69 -8.36 1.38
C GLU A 287 -15.08 -7.82 1.71
N ILE A 288 -15.45 -6.74 1.01
CA ILE A 288 -16.78 -6.18 1.05
C ILE A 288 -17.36 -6.39 -0.34
N THR A 289 -18.27 -7.34 -0.46
CA THR A 289 -18.99 -7.55 -1.71
C THR A 289 -20.11 -6.51 -1.79
N GLU A 290 -20.21 -5.82 -2.93
CA GLU A 290 -21.30 -4.90 -3.35
C GLU A 290 -20.99 -3.39 -3.25
N VAL A 291 -20.16 -2.83 -4.13
CA VAL A 291 -19.97 -1.37 -4.27
C VAL A 291 -20.07 -1.00 -5.76
N PRO A 292 -20.48 0.23 -6.14
CA PRO A 292 -20.35 0.70 -7.52
C PRO A 292 -18.92 0.55 -8.05
N ASP A 293 -18.75 0.01 -9.26
CA ASP A 293 -17.45 -0.15 -9.93
C ASP A 293 -16.93 1.21 -10.44
N ILE A 294 -16.38 1.99 -9.52
CA ILE A 294 -15.81 3.32 -9.79
C ILE A 294 -14.51 3.21 -10.59
N ALA A 295 -13.76 2.11 -10.42
CA ALA A 295 -12.55 1.86 -11.17
C ALA A 295 -12.83 1.79 -12.67
N SER A 296 -13.83 1.02 -13.10
CA SER A 296 -14.21 0.95 -14.51
C SER A 296 -14.82 2.26 -15.01
N TYR A 297 -15.56 3.02 -14.17
CA TYR A 297 -16.06 4.35 -14.55
C TYR A 297 -14.94 5.27 -15.04
N VAL A 298 -13.77 5.24 -14.40
CA VAL A 298 -12.60 6.05 -14.79
C VAL A 298 -11.75 5.32 -15.84
N ILE A 299 -11.27 4.12 -15.56
CA ILE A 299 -10.23 3.44 -16.36
C ILE A 299 -10.75 3.11 -17.76
N ASP A 300 -12.01 2.70 -17.90
CA ASP A 300 -12.57 2.32 -19.21
C ASP A 300 -12.99 3.54 -20.04
N ALA A 301 -12.97 4.76 -19.47
CA ALA A 301 -13.16 5.99 -20.22
C ALA A 301 -11.95 6.33 -21.09
N SER A 302 -12.19 7.14 -22.13
CA SER A 302 -11.12 7.66 -22.98
C SER A 302 -10.15 8.52 -22.15
N ILE A 303 -8.85 8.48 -22.43
CA ILE A 303 -7.82 9.20 -21.65
C ILE A 303 -8.20 10.68 -21.42
N PRO A 304 -8.67 11.44 -22.43
CA PRO A 304 -9.11 12.83 -22.24
C PRO A 304 -10.25 13.02 -21.24
N ASP A 305 -11.13 12.01 -21.07
CA ASP A 305 -12.29 12.09 -20.17
C ASP A 305 -11.96 11.68 -18.72
N ARG A 306 -10.86 10.95 -18.51
CA ARG A 306 -10.49 10.42 -17.19
C ARG A 306 -10.30 11.49 -16.12
N PRO A 307 -9.66 12.65 -16.39
CA PRO A 307 -9.57 13.73 -15.41
C PRO A 307 -10.94 14.20 -14.89
N ALA A 308 -11.90 14.42 -15.80
CA ALA A 308 -13.24 14.88 -15.44
C ALA A 308 -13.99 13.85 -14.58
N ARG A 309 -13.90 12.57 -14.96
CA ARG A 309 -14.50 11.47 -14.19
C ARG A 309 -13.87 11.30 -12.81
N LEU A 310 -12.56 11.53 -12.71
CA LEU A 310 -11.84 11.51 -11.44
C LEU A 310 -12.28 12.68 -10.55
N HIS A 311 -12.45 13.87 -11.14
CA HIS A 311 -12.97 15.04 -10.45
C HIS A 311 -14.38 14.79 -9.87
N ASP A 312 -15.29 14.15 -10.62
CA ASP A 312 -16.63 13.78 -10.12
C ASP A 312 -16.55 12.93 -8.84
N ILE A 313 -15.64 11.94 -8.84
CA ILE A 313 -15.41 11.07 -7.68
C ILE A 313 -14.89 11.88 -6.49
N LEU A 314 -13.96 12.81 -6.73
CA LEU A 314 -13.39 13.66 -5.69
C LEU A 314 -14.43 14.61 -5.08
N ILE A 315 -15.31 15.20 -5.90
CA ILE A 315 -16.45 16.00 -5.42
C ILE A 315 -17.33 15.15 -4.51
N LYS A 316 -17.74 13.96 -4.97
CA LYS A 316 -18.63 13.07 -4.21
C LYS A 316 -17.98 12.58 -2.93
N ARG A 317 -16.68 12.28 -2.96
CA ARG A 317 -15.85 11.95 -1.79
C ARG A 317 -15.79 13.08 -0.77
N GLY A 318 -15.85 14.34 -1.22
CA GLY A 318 -15.84 15.54 -0.38
C GLY A 318 -17.18 15.86 0.28
N THR A 319 -18.26 15.18 -0.10
CA THR A 319 -19.58 15.42 0.50
C THR A 319 -19.60 15.07 1.99
N ARG A 320 -20.48 15.75 2.73
CA ARG A 320 -20.69 15.51 4.16
C ARG A 320 -21.06 14.04 4.46
N ASP A 321 -21.77 13.38 3.55
CA ASP A 321 -22.20 11.99 3.72
C ASP A 321 -21.05 11.02 3.47
N ALA A 322 -20.19 11.29 2.47
CA ALA A 322 -18.97 10.50 2.23
C ALA A 322 -17.99 10.56 3.40
N VAL A 323 -17.79 11.75 3.98
CA VAL A 323 -16.92 11.94 5.16
C VAL A 323 -17.47 11.16 6.36
N GLN A 324 -18.78 11.23 6.61
CA GLN A 324 -19.42 10.47 7.69
C GLN A 324 -19.35 8.96 7.46
N PHE A 325 -19.51 8.51 6.22
CA PHE A 325 -19.37 7.11 5.85
C PHE A 325 -17.96 6.59 6.16
N ARG A 326 -16.90 7.28 5.72
CA ARG A 326 -15.51 6.87 6.02
C ARG A 326 -15.23 6.84 7.52
N ALA A 327 -15.71 7.84 8.26
CA ALA A 327 -15.56 7.87 9.72
C ALA A 327 -16.25 6.66 10.39
N TRP A 328 -17.49 6.37 10.01
CA TRP A 328 -18.22 5.18 10.49
C TRP A 328 -17.52 3.89 10.11
N PHE A 329 -17.09 3.78 8.85
CA PHE A 329 -16.39 2.61 8.31
C PHE A 329 -15.15 2.30 9.14
N HIS A 330 -14.29 3.30 9.35
CA HIS A 330 -13.03 3.16 10.08
C HIS A 330 -13.20 3.00 11.59
N GLU A 331 -14.27 3.56 12.17
CA GLU A 331 -14.64 3.30 13.58
C GLU A 331 -15.01 1.82 13.77
N LYS A 332 -15.90 1.30 12.92
CA LYS A 332 -16.49 -0.03 13.11
C LYS A 332 -15.66 -1.18 12.56
N CYS A 333 -14.94 -0.98 11.45
CA CYS A 333 -14.06 -2.00 10.87
C CYS A 333 -12.97 -2.43 11.85
N ARG A 334 -12.50 -1.54 12.71
CA ARG A 334 -11.46 -1.88 13.71
C ARG A 334 -11.99 -2.74 14.84
N ASP A 335 -13.23 -2.52 15.24
CA ASP A 335 -13.85 -3.24 16.35
C ASP A 335 -14.36 -4.63 15.91
N SER A 336 -14.92 -4.73 14.70
CA SER A 336 -15.50 -5.98 14.20
C SER A 336 -15.60 -6.00 12.66
N PRO A 337 -14.50 -6.36 11.96
CA PRO A 337 -14.47 -6.40 10.49
C PRO A 337 -15.58 -7.26 9.86
N HIS A 338 -15.96 -8.36 10.53
CA HIS A 338 -16.99 -9.29 10.05
C HIS A 338 -18.42 -8.74 10.16
N VAL A 339 -18.66 -7.88 11.15
CA VAL A 339 -19.95 -7.22 11.33
C VAL A 339 -20.13 -6.16 10.24
N ILE A 340 -19.08 -5.40 9.92
CA ILE A 340 -19.17 -4.38 8.87
C ILE A 340 -19.31 -4.97 7.48
N ALA A 341 -18.59 -6.02 7.13
CA ALA A 341 -18.81 -6.69 5.85
C ALA A 341 -20.28 -7.14 5.68
N LYS A 342 -20.90 -7.63 6.76
CA LYS A 342 -22.31 -8.06 6.78
C LYS A 342 -23.30 -6.89 6.77
N GLU A 343 -23.07 -5.84 7.56
CA GLU A 343 -23.92 -4.64 7.58
C GLU A 343 -23.84 -3.87 6.26
N TYR A 344 -22.65 -3.78 5.69
CA TYR A 344 -22.44 -3.19 4.39
C TYR A 344 -23.16 -3.96 3.28
N GLY A 345 -23.02 -5.29 3.22
CA GLY A 345 -23.77 -6.11 2.28
C GLY A 345 -25.29 -6.00 2.46
N ARG A 346 -25.79 -5.86 3.70
CA ARG A 346 -27.22 -5.60 3.95
C ARG A 346 -27.68 -4.24 3.43
N LEU A 347 -26.92 -3.18 3.70
CA LEU A 347 -27.21 -1.83 3.19
C LEU A 347 -27.29 -1.80 1.65
N MET A 348 -26.53 -2.66 0.98
CA MET A 348 -26.51 -2.78 -0.47
C MET A 348 -27.69 -3.61 -1.01
N HIS A 349 -28.11 -4.65 -0.30
CA HIS A 349 -29.30 -5.45 -0.60
C HIS A 349 -30.63 -4.71 -0.35
N ASP A 350 -30.72 -3.87 0.68
CA ASP A 350 -31.95 -3.15 1.06
C ASP A 350 -32.32 -1.98 0.12
N ILE A 351 -31.51 -1.72 -0.92
CA ILE A 351 -31.78 -0.72 -1.95
C ILE A 351 -32.12 -1.45 -3.25
N PRO A 352 -33.37 -1.38 -3.75
CA PRO A 352 -33.83 -2.17 -4.89
C PRO A 352 -32.92 -2.04 -6.12
N PHE A 353 -32.47 -3.19 -6.63
CA PHE A 353 -31.61 -3.32 -7.80
C PHE A 353 -32.43 -3.03 -9.06
N VAL A 354 -32.38 -1.82 -9.62
CA VAL A 354 -32.87 -1.60 -10.98
C VAL A 354 -31.86 -2.24 -11.91
N SER A 355 -32.30 -3.33 -12.53
CA SER A 355 -31.52 -4.19 -13.42
C SER A 355 -31.08 -3.45 -14.68
N THR A 356 -29.82 -3.02 -14.73
CA THR A 356 -29.10 -2.79 -15.99
C THR A 356 -27.78 -3.57 -15.99
N HIS A 357 -27.50 -4.21 -17.11
CA HIS A 357 -26.67 -5.41 -17.30
C HIS A 357 -25.14 -5.24 -17.14
N LYS A 358 -24.63 -4.65 -16.05
CA LYS A 358 -23.19 -4.70 -15.70
C LYS A 358 -22.94 -4.77 -14.19
N GLY A 359 -23.52 -5.77 -13.55
CA GLY A 359 -23.07 -6.17 -12.21
C GLY A 359 -21.81 -7.04 -12.34
N LYS A 360 -20.72 -6.67 -11.65
CA LYS A 360 -19.98 -7.56 -10.73
C LYS A 360 -18.68 -6.95 -10.19
N THR A 361 -18.65 -6.88 -8.86
CA THR A 361 -17.50 -7.11 -7.94
C THR A 361 -16.61 -5.90 -7.57
N LEU A 362 -16.58 -5.58 -6.27
CA LEU A 362 -15.54 -4.74 -5.62
C LEU A 362 -14.23 -5.52 -5.56
N ARG A 363 -13.08 -4.82 -5.57
CA ARG A 363 -11.84 -5.41 -5.07
C ARG A 363 -11.08 -4.48 -4.11
N LEU A 364 -11.46 -4.53 -2.83
CA LEU A 364 -10.58 -4.08 -1.74
C LEU A 364 -9.79 -5.26 -1.17
N LEU A 365 -8.48 -5.29 -1.47
CA LEU A 365 -7.54 -6.21 -0.86
C LEU A 365 -6.94 -5.60 0.41
N ALA A 366 -7.24 -6.19 1.56
CA ALA A 366 -6.25 -6.38 2.61
C ALA A 366 -6.12 -7.89 2.82
N THR A 367 -5.19 -8.55 2.11
CA THR A 367 -4.90 -9.95 2.37
C THR A 367 -3.61 -10.07 3.13
N THR A 368 -3.70 -10.59 4.35
CA THR A 368 -2.85 -11.73 4.71
C THR A 368 -3.47 -12.49 5.89
N MET A 369 -4.39 -13.39 5.53
CA MET A 369 -4.69 -14.63 6.26
C MET A 369 -5.34 -15.67 5.32
N ALA A 370 -5.09 -15.64 4.01
CA ALA A 370 -5.61 -16.65 3.08
C ALA A 370 -4.77 -17.94 3.03
N GLY A 371 -3.66 -18.00 3.77
CA GLY A 371 -2.91 -19.24 4.02
C GLY A 371 -3.09 -19.79 5.44
N VAL A 372 -4.13 -19.38 6.18
CA VAL A 372 -4.23 -19.62 7.64
C VAL A 372 -5.52 -20.29 8.11
N TYR A 373 -6.48 -20.60 7.23
CA TYR A 373 -7.66 -21.37 7.64
C TYR A 373 -7.77 -22.69 6.87
N ASP A 374 -7.47 -23.76 7.60
CA ASP A 374 -7.80 -25.16 7.36
C ASP A 374 -9.33 -25.33 7.11
N PRO A 375 -9.79 -26.35 6.35
CA PRO A 375 -11.13 -26.45 5.76
C PRO A 375 -12.20 -26.98 6.74
N ALA A 376 -12.25 -26.44 7.95
CA ALA A 376 -13.19 -26.87 8.99
C ALA A 376 -13.72 -25.68 9.79
N LEU A 377 -14.63 -24.88 9.22
CA LEU A 377 -15.45 -23.95 10.00
C LEU A 377 -16.91 -24.10 9.61
N GLY A 378 -17.55 -25.04 10.34
CA GLY A 378 -18.99 -25.15 10.44
C GLY A 378 -19.60 -24.00 11.24
N LEU A 379 -20.83 -23.66 10.86
CA LEU A 379 -21.92 -23.06 11.61
C LEU A 379 -21.58 -22.34 12.93
N VAL A 380 -21.78 -21.02 12.94
CA VAL A 380 -22.33 -20.33 14.13
C VAL A 380 -23.45 -19.37 13.70
N THR A 381 -24.64 -19.70 14.18
CA THR A 381 -25.93 -19.02 14.01
C THR A 381 -26.16 -17.91 15.05
N SER A 382 -26.84 -16.84 14.60
CA SER A 382 -27.73 -15.90 15.31
C SER A 382 -27.43 -15.44 16.74
N ILE A 383 -27.37 -14.12 16.93
CA ILE A 383 -28.42 -13.33 17.62
C ILE A 383 -28.49 -11.96 16.91
N ALA A 384 -29.67 -11.62 16.40
CA ALA A 384 -30.05 -10.27 16.02
C ALA A 384 -31.34 -9.97 16.79
N ASP A 385 -31.33 -8.91 17.61
CA ASP A 385 -32.41 -7.92 17.71
C ASP A 385 -32.10 -6.90 18.83
N SER A 386 -32.52 -5.65 18.62
CA SER A 386 -32.63 -4.54 19.60
C SER A 386 -31.66 -3.34 19.54
N PHE A 387 -30.88 -3.13 18.46
CA PHE A 387 -29.99 -1.94 18.37
C PHE A 387 -30.30 -0.98 17.21
N LEU A 388 -31.23 -1.32 16.33
CA LEU A 388 -31.45 -0.62 15.05
C LEU A 388 -32.42 0.58 15.09
N VAL A 389 -33.22 0.75 16.14
CA VAL A 389 -34.28 1.79 16.12
C VAL A 389 -33.77 3.19 16.48
N ASP A 390 -32.71 3.30 17.28
CA ASP A 390 -32.16 4.62 17.69
C ASP A 390 -31.00 5.13 16.82
N LEU A 391 -30.44 4.30 15.93
CA LEU A 391 -29.33 4.68 15.04
C LEU A 391 -29.79 5.37 13.74
N VAL A 392 -31.08 5.26 13.39
CA VAL A 392 -31.67 5.58 12.07
C VAL A 392 -31.79 7.08 11.78
N ARG A 393 -31.64 7.99 12.76
CA ARG A 393 -31.94 9.41 12.55
C ARG A 393 -30.76 10.37 12.28
N LYS A 394 -29.48 9.96 12.40
CA LYS A 394 -28.36 10.92 12.24
C LYS A 394 -27.09 10.42 11.51
N ARG A 395 -27.03 9.19 10.99
CA ARG A 395 -25.79 8.59 10.46
C ARG A 395 -26.08 7.51 9.39
N ASN A 396 -26.55 7.88 8.20
CA ASN A 396 -26.95 6.87 7.21
C ASN A 396 -25.98 6.76 6.01
N PRO A 397 -25.07 5.76 5.99
CA PRO A 397 -24.23 5.37 4.84
C PRO A 397 -24.97 5.26 3.50
N LYS A 398 -26.28 5.01 3.54
CA LYS A 398 -27.16 4.90 2.37
C LYS A 398 -27.07 6.08 1.42
N TYR A 399 -27.03 7.32 1.93
CA TYR A 399 -27.04 8.51 1.08
C TYR A 399 -25.77 8.64 0.24
N PHE A 400 -24.60 8.32 0.80
CA PHE A 400 -23.35 8.29 0.04
C PHE A 400 -23.35 7.19 -1.04
N ILE A 401 -23.90 6.02 -0.72
CA ILE A 401 -24.02 4.90 -1.67
C ILE A 401 -24.97 5.26 -2.83
N GLU A 402 -26.10 5.92 -2.54
CA GLU A 402 -27.03 6.42 -3.56
C GLU A 402 -26.36 7.47 -4.47
N ASP A 403 -25.57 8.38 -3.88
CA ASP A 403 -24.79 9.37 -4.61
C ASP A 403 -23.77 8.76 -5.58
N LEU A 404 -23.08 7.70 -5.17
CA LEU A 404 -22.13 6.97 -6.03
C LEU A 404 -22.83 6.27 -7.19
N ARG A 405 -24.08 5.80 -7.02
CA ARG A 405 -24.85 5.15 -8.09
C ARG A 405 -25.22 6.12 -9.21
N GLN A 406 -25.41 7.40 -8.90
CA GLN A 406 -25.72 8.42 -9.91
C GLN A 406 -24.55 8.70 -10.87
N ILE A 407 -23.32 8.31 -10.51
CA ILE A 407 -22.14 8.47 -11.36
C ILE A 407 -22.10 7.41 -12.49
N ASN A 408 -22.73 6.25 -12.27
CA ASN A 408 -22.72 5.12 -13.20
C ASN A 408 -23.93 5.05 -14.15
N ASN A 409 -24.89 5.97 -14.01
CA ASN A 409 -26.04 6.14 -14.91
C ASN A 409 -25.82 7.35 -15.81
#